data_AF-A0A975F487-F1
#
_entry.id   AF-A0A975F487-F1
#
_cell.length_a   1.000
_cell.length_b   1.000
_cell.length_c   1.000
_cell.angle_alpha   90.00
_cell.angle_beta   90.00
_cell.angle_gamma   90.00
#
_symmetry.space_group_name_H-M   'P 1'
#
loop_
_entity.id
_entity.type
_entity.pdbx_description
1 polymer ?
#
loop_
_entity_poly.entity_id
_entity_poly.type
_entity_poly.pdbx_seq_one_letter_code
_entity_poly.pdbx_strand_id
1 'polypeptide(L)'
;MDVKLEDEGPCNKKRLCERSSILQVIERVRRYAFKALSKKRYEHSVRVAETAKKMCVLYGIDPDLGYLAGIAHDICKEMKDEDILSLALRDGDPVTEVEKSKLSLLHGRAAAVMLRDDFGINDKELLQSVACHTFGDPSLSRLGKIIYAADKIEPGRGHVSAEYLDRLFSLDLDHLVKTVLSEAISYVKEKKYAVSPQSIAFLKKIEEDIAAENKFAAKKNNECASASKGSGKLTAHYA
;
A
#
# COMPACT_ATOMS: atom_id res chain seq x y z
N MET A 1 45.31 25.34 9.62
CA MET A 1 44.27 24.54 10.33
C MET A 1 43.47 23.85 9.24
N ASP A 2 44.02 22.75 8.74
CA ASP A 2 43.41 21.96 7.67
C ASP A 2 42.37 21.04 8.29
N VAL A 3 41.10 21.36 8.05
CA VAL A 3 39.98 20.51 8.40
C VAL A 3 40.02 19.31 7.47
N LYS A 4 40.50 18.17 8.00
CA LYS A 4 40.44 16.89 7.31
C LYS A 4 38.97 16.54 7.08
N LEU A 5 38.58 16.45 5.81
CA LEU A 5 37.34 15.83 5.37
C LEU A 5 37.36 14.37 5.85
N GLU A 6 36.47 14.03 6.76
CA GLU A 6 36.28 12.65 7.20
C GLU A 6 35.67 11.84 6.05
N ASP A 7 36.28 10.67 5.87
CA ASP A 7 36.11 9.72 4.79
C ASP A 7 34.67 9.17 4.76
N GLU A 8 33.91 9.52 3.71
CA GLU A 8 32.56 9.01 3.44
C GLU A 8 32.60 7.50 3.19
N GLY A 9 32.24 6.74 4.23
CA GLY A 9 32.28 5.28 4.21
C GLY A 9 31.49 4.62 3.08
N PRO A 10 31.85 3.38 2.68
CA PRO A 10 31.34 2.68 1.50
C PRO A 10 29.82 2.38 1.48
N CYS A 11 29.13 2.59 2.61
CA CYS A 11 27.68 2.36 2.74
C CYS A 11 26.83 3.49 2.13
N ASN A 12 27.32 4.75 2.13
CA ASN A 12 26.51 5.91 1.72
C ASN A 12 26.34 5.99 0.19
N LYS A 13 27.38 5.64 -0.58
CA LYS A 13 27.38 5.69 -2.06
C LYS A 13 26.41 4.70 -2.71
N LYS A 14 26.23 3.48 -2.18
CA LYS A 14 25.25 2.51 -2.70
C LYS A 14 23.81 2.99 -2.49
N ARG A 15 23.49 3.45 -1.29
CA ARG A 15 22.15 3.97 -0.95
C ARG A 15 21.82 5.23 -1.76
N LEU A 16 22.80 6.12 -2.01
CA LEU A 16 22.66 7.29 -2.88
C LEU A 16 22.46 6.93 -4.36
N CYS A 17 23.16 5.90 -4.86
CA CYS A 17 23.01 5.36 -6.22
C CYS A 17 21.61 4.74 -6.43
N GLU A 18 21.16 3.92 -5.48
CA GLU A 18 19.83 3.30 -5.49
C GLU A 18 18.71 4.34 -5.40
N ARG A 19 18.87 5.38 -4.55
CA ARG A 19 17.94 6.52 -4.50
C ARG A 19 17.94 7.35 -5.78
N SER A 20 19.10 7.54 -6.40
CA SER A 20 19.20 8.22 -7.71
C SER A 20 18.44 7.44 -8.79
N SER A 21 18.49 6.10 -8.73
CA SER A 21 17.78 5.22 -9.66
C SER A 21 16.26 5.26 -9.50
N ILE A 22 15.71 5.19 -8.28
CA ILE A 22 14.25 5.20 -8.09
C ILE A 22 13.62 6.54 -8.50
N LEU A 23 14.28 7.67 -8.23
CA LEU A 23 13.79 8.99 -8.62
C LEU A 23 13.73 9.15 -10.15
N GLN A 24 14.69 8.56 -10.87
CA GLN A 24 14.66 8.52 -12.35
C GLN A 24 13.48 7.69 -12.87
N VAL A 25 13.20 6.55 -12.23
CA VAL A 25 12.04 5.71 -12.58
C VAL A 25 10.74 6.46 -12.31
N ILE A 26 10.60 7.11 -11.14
CA ILE A 26 9.45 7.95 -10.79
C ILE A 26 9.20 9.01 -11.86
N GLU A 27 10.25 9.71 -12.29
CA GLU A 27 10.12 10.76 -13.30
C GLU A 27 9.67 10.19 -14.66
N ARG A 28 10.21 9.03 -15.07
CA ARG A 28 9.78 8.34 -16.29
C ARG A 28 8.31 7.94 -16.23
N VAL A 29 7.88 7.31 -15.12
CA VAL A 29 6.50 6.87 -14.90
C VAL A 29 5.56 8.07 -14.88
N ARG A 30 5.92 9.13 -14.16
CA ARG A 30 5.12 10.36 -14.08
C ARG A 30 4.94 11.03 -15.45
N ARG A 31 6.00 11.10 -16.26
CA ARG A 31 5.92 11.63 -17.63
C ARG A 31 5.01 10.78 -18.52
N TYR A 32 5.08 9.46 -18.40
CA TYR A 32 4.18 8.58 -19.14
C TYR A 32 2.74 8.80 -18.69
N ALA A 33 2.46 8.75 -17.39
CA ALA A 33 1.13 8.94 -16.82
C ALA A 33 0.52 10.28 -17.24
N PHE A 34 1.31 11.36 -17.25
CA PHE A 34 0.85 12.68 -17.73
C PHE A 34 0.41 12.70 -19.20
N LYS A 35 1.04 11.88 -20.04
CA LYS A 35 0.70 11.79 -21.47
C LYS A 35 -0.43 10.82 -21.76
N ALA A 36 -0.50 9.73 -20.99
CA ALA A 36 -1.41 8.62 -21.22
C ALA A 36 -2.80 8.83 -20.60
N LEU A 37 -2.89 9.62 -19.52
CA LEU A 37 -4.11 9.80 -18.75
C LEU A 37 -4.73 11.17 -19.01
N SER A 38 -6.06 11.23 -18.94
CA SER A 38 -6.80 12.48 -18.86
C SER A 38 -6.34 13.33 -17.67
N LYS A 39 -6.48 14.66 -17.78
CA LYS A 39 -6.11 15.59 -16.69
C LYS A 39 -6.69 15.17 -15.34
N LYS A 40 -7.99 14.83 -15.31
CA LYS A 40 -8.69 14.42 -14.09
C LYS A 40 -8.07 13.16 -13.47
N ARG A 41 -7.72 12.18 -14.30
CA ARG A 41 -7.14 10.91 -13.87
C ARG A 41 -5.71 11.08 -13.40
N TYR A 42 -4.89 11.83 -14.15
CA TYR A 42 -3.53 12.15 -13.72
C TYR A 42 -3.50 12.91 -12.40
N GLU A 43 -4.36 13.91 -12.21
CA GLU A 43 -4.49 14.62 -10.92
C GLU A 43 -4.90 13.68 -9.78
N HIS A 44 -5.78 12.72 -10.06
CA HIS A 44 -6.10 11.65 -9.11
C HIS A 44 -4.86 10.82 -8.77
N SER A 45 -4.12 10.31 -9.76
CA SER A 45 -2.88 9.55 -9.53
C SER A 45 -1.83 10.35 -8.73
N VAL A 46 -1.71 11.66 -8.96
CA VAL A 46 -0.84 12.53 -8.16
C VAL A 46 -1.32 12.60 -6.69
N ARG A 47 -2.62 12.80 -6.45
CA ARG A 47 -3.15 12.83 -5.06
C ARG A 47 -3.03 11.48 -4.36
N VAL A 48 -3.16 10.36 -5.08
CA VAL A 48 -2.88 9.03 -4.55
C VAL A 48 -1.40 8.88 -4.20
N ALA A 49 -0.49 9.30 -5.08
CA ALA A 49 0.96 9.26 -4.83
C ALA A 49 1.36 10.07 -3.60
N GLU A 50 0.83 11.29 -3.44
CA GLU A 50 1.12 12.13 -2.27
C GLU A 50 0.52 11.56 -0.98
N THR A 51 -0.69 11.02 -1.03
CA THR A 51 -1.33 10.34 0.11
C THR A 51 -0.53 9.10 0.52
N ALA A 52 -0.17 8.26 -0.44
CA ALA A 52 0.64 7.06 -0.21
C ALA A 52 2.02 7.39 0.36
N LYS A 53 2.68 8.43 -0.16
CA LYS A 53 3.95 8.93 0.36
C LYS A 53 3.86 9.33 1.84
N LYS A 54 2.82 10.09 2.21
CA LYS A 54 2.57 10.48 3.61
C LYS A 54 2.31 9.27 4.51
N MET A 55 1.51 8.32 4.04
CA MET A 55 1.24 7.07 4.77
C MET A 55 2.50 6.23 4.93
N CYS A 56 3.38 6.16 3.92
CA CYS A 56 4.64 5.45 4.02
C CYS A 56 5.53 6.03 5.12
N VAL A 57 5.62 7.37 5.21
CA VAL A 57 6.32 8.04 6.33
C VAL A 57 5.70 7.66 7.68
N LEU A 58 4.36 7.71 7.79
CA LEU A 58 3.64 7.39 9.02
C LEU A 58 3.86 5.94 9.48
N TYR A 59 3.94 5.00 8.54
CA TYR A 59 4.02 3.56 8.82
C TYR A 59 5.41 2.94 8.61
N GLY A 60 6.45 3.77 8.46
CA GLY A 60 7.85 3.33 8.42
C GLY A 60 8.26 2.60 7.14
N ILE A 61 7.69 2.96 5.99
CA ILE A 61 7.99 2.42 4.66
C ILE A 61 8.68 3.50 3.83
N ASP A 62 9.50 3.09 2.85
CA ASP A 62 10.16 4.05 1.96
C ASP A 62 9.10 4.92 1.23
N PRO A 63 9.11 6.25 1.44
CA PRO A 63 8.16 7.16 0.81
C PRO A 63 8.23 7.18 -0.72
N ASP A 64 9.38 6.88 -1.31
CA ASP A 64 9.56 6.90 -2.75
C ASP A 64 8.89 5.68 -3.41
N LEU A 65 8.85 4.53 -2.73
CA LEU A 65 8.07 3.35 -3.18
C LEU A 65 6.56 3.65 -3.17
N GLY A 66 6.08 4.28 -2.09
CA GLY A 66 4.68 4.71 -1.97
C GLY A 66 4.28 5.68 -3.08
N TYR A 67 5.14 6.67 -3.36
CA TYR A 67 4.90 7.62 -4.44
C TYR A 67 4.88 6.93 -5.81
N LEU A 68 5.86 6.06 -6.09
CA LEU A 68 5.97 5.35 -7.36
C LEU A 68 4.75 4.45 -7.63
N ALA A 69 4.35 3.64 -6.66
CA ALA A 69 3.18 2.79 -6.81
C ALA A 69 1.89 3.64 -6.92
N GLY A 70 1.78 4.73 -6.17
CA GLY A 70 0.63 5.62 -6.20
C GLY A 70 0.47 6.36 -7.53
N ILE A 71 1.56 6.84 -8.15
CA ILE A 71 1.47 7.51 -9.46
C ILE A 71 1.17 6.51 -10.58
N ALA A 72 1.54 5.24 -10.40
CA ALA A 72 1.42 4.20 -11.43
C ALA A 72 0.12 3.38 -11.36
N HIS A 73 -0.59 3.35 -10.22
CA HIS A 73 -1.67 2.38 -9.98
C HIS A 73 -2.75 2.35 -11.07
N ASP A 74 -3.08 3.51 -11.63
CA ASP A 74 -4.13 3.72 -12.64
C ASP A 74 -3.55 4.00 -14.05
N ILE A 75 -2.25 3.75 -14.29
CA ILE A 75 -1.56 4.17 -15.54
C ILE A 75 -2.14 3.53 -16.81
N CYS A 76 -2.80 2.38 -16.67
CA CYS A 76 -3.49 1.67 -17.76
C CYS A 76 -5.02 1.89 -17.75
N LYS A 77 -5.55 2.75 -16.88
CA LYS A 77 -7.01 2.85 -16.62
C LYS A 77 -7.83 3.32 -17.82
N GLU A 78 -7.22 4.08 -18.71
CA GLU A 78 -7.86 4.70 -19.87
C GLU A 78 -7.43 4.05 -21.20
N MET A 79 -6.75 2.91 -21.14
CA MET A 79 -6.48 2.07 -22.30
C MET A 79 -7.76 1.39 -22.81
N LYS A 80 -7.70 0.89 -24.05
CA LYS A 80 -8.79 0.06 -24.59
C LYS A 80 -8.83 -1.28 -23.87
N ASP A 81 -10.02 -1.85 -23.74
CA ASP A 81 -10.23 -3.11 -23.02
C ASP A 81 -9.39 -4.25 -23.61
N GLU A 82 -9.18 -4.28 -24.94
CA GLU A 82 -8.34 -5.29 -25.60
C GLU A 82 -6.86 -5.15 -25.23
N ASP A 83 -6.37 -3.91 -25.11
CA ASP A 83 -4.99 -3.62 -24.71
C ASP A 83 -4.76 -3.96 -23.24
N ILE A 84 -5.72 -3.61 -22.37
CA ILE A 84 -5.70 -3.98 -20.95
C ILE A 84 -5.66 -5.51 -20.80
N LEU A 85 -6.53 -6.23 -21.51
CA LEU A 85 -6.57 -7.68 -21.47
C LEU A 85 -5.26 -8.29 -21.99
N SER A 86 -4.75 -7.79 -23.12
CA SER A 86 -3.49 -8.27 -23.72
C SER A 86 -2.30 -8.10 -22.79
N LEU A 87 -2.22 -6.97 -22.07
CA LEU A 87 -1.19 -6.75 -21.06
C LEU A 87 -1.39 -7.64 -19.84
N ALA A 88 -2.60 -7.67 -19.28
CA ALA A 88 -2.89 -8.43 -18.07
C ALA A 88 -2.58 -9.92 -18.24
N LEU A 89 -2.88 -10.53 -19.40
CA LEU A 89 -2.58 -11.95 -19.64
C LEU A 89 -1.07 -12.31 -19.59
N ARG A 90 -0.17 -11.32 -19.62
CA ARG A 90 1.29 -11.54 -19.52
C ARG A 90 1.79 -11.70 -18.08
N ASP A 91 0.93 -11.57 -17.08
CA ASP A 91 1.27 -11.98 -15.72
C ASP A 91 1.16 -13.51 -15.53
N GLY A 92 0.48 -14.20 -16.45
CA GLY A 92 0.30 -15.65 -16.44
C GLY A 92 -0.92 -16.14 -15.64
N ASP A 93 -1.67 -15.24 -15.01
CA ASP A 93 -2.82 -15.57 -14.18
C ASP A 93 -4.12 -15.61 -15.00
N PRO A 94 -5.06 -16.51 -14.68
CA PRO A 94 -6.35 -16.57 -15.36
C PRO A 94 -7.17 -15.30 -15.12
N VAL A 95 -8.05 -14.97 -16.06
CA VAL A 95 -9.04 -13.90 -15.90
C VAL A 95 -10.25 -14.47 -15.16
N THR A 96 -10.57 -13.88 -14.02
CA THR A 96 -11.72 -14.23 -13.18
C THR A 96 -13.05 -13.82 -13.82
N GLU A 97 -14.16 -14.42 -13.38
CA GLU A 97 -15.50 -14.06 -13.89
C GLU A 97 -15.86 -12.59 -13.64
N VAL A 98 -15.40 -12.02 -12.52
CA VAL A 98 -15.60 -10.59 -12.21
C VAL A 98 -14.85 -9.73 -13.22
N GLU A 99 -13.61 -10.07 -13.56
CA GLU A 99 -12.82 -9.36 -14.56
C GLU A 99 -13.40 -9.52 -15.98
N LYS A 100 -13.90 -10.71 -16.34
CA LYS A 100 -14.60 -10.93 -17.62
C LYS A 100 -15.85 -10.07 -17.77
N SER A 101 -16.56 -9.80 -16.67
CA SER A 101 -17.75 -8.95 -16.70
C SER A 101 -17.44 -7.48 -17.04
N LYS A 102 -16.20 -7.03 -16.77
CA LYS A 102 -15.73 -5.67 -17.07
C LYS A 102 -14.21 -5.64 -17.16
N LEU A 103 -13.69 -5.70 -18.39
CA LEU A 103 -12.25 -5.80 -18.66
C LEU A 103 -11.43 -4.63 -18.08
N SER A 104 -11.98 -3.41 -18.03
CA SER A 104 -11.34 -2.28 -17.34
C SER A 104 -11.03 -2.49 -15.84
N LEU A 105 -11.49 -3.59 -15.22
CA LEU A 105 -11.05 -4.01 -13.87
C LEU A 105 -9.63 -4.57 -13.86
N LEU A 106 -9.13 -5.08 -14.99
CA LEU A 106 -7.77 -5.63 -15.16
C LEU A 106 -6.66 -4.57 -15.23
N HIS A 107 -6.99 -3.27 -15.26
CA HIS A 107 -6.02 -2.18 -15.37
C HIS A 107 -4.87 -2.24 -14.34
N GLY A 108 -5.12 -2.69 -13.10
CA GLY A 108 -4.06 -2.86 -12.11
C GLY A 108 -3.04 -3.91 -12.54
N ARG A 109 -3.51 -5.09 -12.98
CA ARG A 109 -2.67 -6.17 -13.51
C ARG A 109 -1.89 -5.71 -14.76
N ALA A 110 -2.57 -5.04 -15.69
CA ALA A 110 -1.95 -4.46 -16.87
C ALA A 110 -0.86 -3.42 -16.50
N ALA A 111 -1.13 -2.56 -15.51
CA ALA A 111 -0.17 -1.58 -15.01
C ALA A 111 1.07 -2.27 -14.40
N ALA A 112 0.89 -3.31 -13.59
CA ALA A 112 2.00 -4.07 -13.03
C ALA A 112 2.87 -4.72 -14.13
N VAL A 113 2.26 -5.32 -15.15
CA VAL A 113 2.98 -5.87 -16.31
C VAL A 113 3.77 -4.78 -17.04
N MET A 114 3.15 -3.62 -17.32
CA MET A 114 3.82 -2.49 -17.97
C MET A 114 5.01 -1.97 -17.14
N LEU A 115 4.85 -1.84 -15.82
CA LEU A 115 5.93 -1.42 -14.93
C LEU A 115 7.13 -2.38 -14.96
N ARG A 116 6.86 -3.69 -15.03
CA ARG A 116 7.89 -4.71 -15.17
C ARG A 116 8.58 -4.63 -16.54
N ASP A 117 7.80 -4.68 -17.62
CA ASP A 117 8.33 -4.88 -18.98
C ASP A 117 8.93 -3.58 -19.56
N ASP A 118 8.27 -2.43 -19.35
CA ASP A 118 8.63 -1.16 -20.01
C ASP A 118 9.46 -0.23 -19.11
N PHE A 119 9.28 -0.32 -17.79
CA PHE A 119 10.00 0.51 -16.81
C PHE A 119 11.13 -0.24 -16.09
N GLY A 120 11.22 -1.57 -16.26
CA GLY A 120 12.27 -2.40 -15.68
C GLY A 120 12.18 -2.57 -14.17
N ILE A 121 10.98 -2.42 -13.60
CA ILE A 121 10.76 -2.56 -12.15
C ILE A 121 10.63 -4.05 -11.82
N ASN A 122 11.49 -4.54 -10.91
CA ASN A 122 11.51 -5.94 -10.48
C ASN A 122 11.06 -6.14 -9.02
N ASP A 123 10.70 -5.06 -8.33
CA ASP A 123 10.19 -5.12 -6.96
C ASP A 123 8.81 -5.78 -6.94
N LYS A 124 8.75 -7.02 -6.44
CA LYS A 124 7.53 -7.83 -6.41
C LYS A 124 6.45 -7.21 -5.52
N GLU A 125 6.81 -6.60 -4.41
CA GLU A 125 5.83 -6.00 -3.51
C GLU A 125 5.21 -4.76 -4.15
N LEU A 126 6.01 -3.93 -4.84
CA LEU A 126 5.51 -2.78 -5.58
C LEU A 126 4.60 -3.21 -6.73
N LEU A 127 5.02 -4.19 -7.52
CA LEU A 127 4.21 -4.71 -8.64
C LEU A 127 2.89 -5.31 -8.13
N GLN A 128 2.91 -6.07 -7.04
CA GLN A 128 1.70 -6.62 -6.43
C GLN A 128 0.79 -5.51 -5.87
N SER A 129 1.38 -4.47 -5.26
CA SER A 129 0.63 -3.31 -4.75
C SER A 129 -0.17 -2.64 -5.85
N VAL A 130 0.42 -2.51 -7.04
CA VAL A 130 -0.24 -1.96 -8.24
C VAL A 130 -1.25 -2.97 -8.82
N ALA A 131 -0.91 -4.24 -8.93
CA ALA A 131 -1.78 -5.27 -9.49
C ALA A 131 -3.10 -5.42 -8.72
N CYS A 132 -3.03 -5.42 -7.39
CA CYS A 132 -4.16 -5.73 -6.50
C CYS A 132 -4.85 -4.49 -5.92
N HIS A 133 -4.48 -3.26 -6.32
CA HIS A 133 -5.00 -2.04 -5.69
C HIS A 133 -6.53 -1.90 -5.79
N THR A 134 -7.17 -2.51 -6.79
CA THR A 134 -8.61 -2.37 -7.04
C THR A 134 -9.44 -3.14 -6.02
N PHE A 135 -9.14 -4.42 -5.81
CA PHE A 135 -9.93 -5.32 -4.95
C PHE A 135 -9.28 -5.58 -3.59
N GLY A 136 -7.98 -5.31 -3.47
CA GLY A 136 -7.15 -5.84 -2.39
C GLY A 136 -6.82 -7.31 -2.59
N ASP A 137 -5.91 -7.83 -1.75
CA ASP A 137 -5.55 -9.25 -1.73
C ASP A 137 -5.05 -9.64 -0.32
N PRO A 138 -5.39 -10.83 0.21
CA PRO A 138 -4.89 -11.32 1.51
C PRO A 138 -3.36 -11.32 1.65
N SER A 139 -2.63 -11.39 0.55
CA SER A 139 -1.17 -11.42 0.51
C SER A 139 -0.53 -10.04 0.34
N LEU A 140 -1.31 -8.95 0.29
CA LEU A 140 -0.76 -7.59 0.13
C LEU A 140 0.24 -7.28 1.24
N SER A 141 1.42 -6.82 0.82
CA SER A 141 2.41 -6.24 1.73
C SER A 141 1.89 -4.96 2.38
N ARG A 142 2.65 -4.42 3.34
CA ARG A 142 2.30 -3.13 3.95
C ARG A 142 2.23 -1.99 2.92
N LEU A 143 3.07 -2.03 1.88
CA LEU A 143 2.99 -1.09 0.76
C LEU A 143 1.67 -1.26 0.01
N GLY A 144 1.27 -2.51 -0.28
CA GLY A 144 0.01 -2.80 -0.97
C GLY A 144 -1.22 -2.33 -0.19
N LYS A 145 -1.22 -2.55 1.12
CA LYS A 145 -2.23 -2.02 2.04
C LYS A 145 -2.33 -0.48 1.96
N ILE A 146 -1.17 0.21 1.93
CA ILE A 146 -1.12 1.67 1.77
C ILE A 146 -1.70 2.10 0.42
N ILE A 147 -1.30 1.48 -0.69
CA ILE A 147 -1.77 1.86 -2.03
C ILE A 147 -3.27 1.60 -2.18
N TYR A 148 -3.76 0.48 -1.66
CA TYR A 148 -5.18 0.17 -1.62
C TYR A 148 -5.97 1.28 -0.92
N ALA A 149 -5.54 1.68 0.28
CA ALA A 149 -6.22 2.71 1.07
C ALA A 149 -6.08 4.11 0.47
N ALA A 150 -4.86 4.50 0.05
CA ALA A 150 -4.57 5.82 -0.50
C ALA A 150 -5.44 6.17 -1.72
N ASP A 151 -5.72 5.20 -2.60
CA ASP A 151 -6.61 5.40 -3.75
C ASP A 151 -8.05 5.80 -3.33
N LYS A 152 -8.50 5.32 -2.17
CA LYS A 152 -9.88 5.49 -1.69
C LYS A 152 -10.03 6.72 -0.82
N ILE A 153 -8.96 7.13 -0.13
CA ILE A 153 -8.97 8.24 0.82
C ILE A 153 -8.24 9.49 0.30
N GLU A 154 -7.76 9.51 -0.95
CA GLU A 154 -7.10 10.69 -1.49
C GLU A 154 -8.02 11.94 -1.43
N PRO A 155 -7.51 13.15 -1.13
CA PRO A 155 -8.33 14.33 -0.78
C PRO A 155 -9.33 14.83 -1.83
N GLY A 156 -9.22 14.40 -3.09
CA GLY A 156 -10.16 14.72 -4.16
C GLY A 156 -11.38 13.78 -4.23
N ARG A 157 -11.45 12.76 -3.37
CA ARG A 157 -12.63 11.89 -3.23
C ARG A 157 -13.71 12.63 -2.44
N GLY A 158 -14.91 12.76 -3.01
CA GLY A 158 -15.97 13.59 -2.44
C GLY A 158 -16.51 13.18 -1.06
N HIS A 159 -16.15 12.00 -0.54
CA HIS A 159 -16.52 11.55 0.81
C HIS A 159 -15.42 11.81 1.85
N VAL A 160 -14.25 12.31 1.42
CA VAL A 160 -13.09 12.51 2.29
C VAL A 160 -13.10 13.94 2.83
N SER A 161 -13.20 14.07 4.16
CA SER A 161 -12.99 15.33 4.89
C SER A 161 -11.67 15.31 5.66
N ALA A 162 -11.24 16.48 6.15
CA ALA A 162 -10.04 16.57 6.99
C ALA A 162 -10.20 15.75 8.29
N GLU A 163 -11.37 15.85 8.94
CA GLU A 163 -11.68 15.11 10.17
C GLU A 163 -11.70 13.59 9.93
N TYR A 164 -12.17 13.17 8.76
CA TYR A 164 -12.15 11.77 8.36
C TYR A 164 -10.70 11.26 8.20
N LEU A 165 -9.82 12.04 7.57
CA LEU A 165 -8.40 11.69 7.42
C LEU A 165 -7.67 11.68 8.77
N ASP A 166 -7.92 12.67 9.64
CA ASP A 166 -7.31 12.73 10.97
C ASP A 166 -7.69 11.50 11.80
N ARG A 167 -8.97 11.11 11.76
CA ARG A 167 -9.43 9.87 12.40
C ARG A 167 -8.71 8.65 11.82
N LEU A 168 -8.62 8.52 10.50
CA LEU A 168 -7.94 7.38 9.89
C LEU A 168 -6.46 7.32 10.24
N PHE A 169 -5.72 8.43 10.13
CA PHE A 169 -4.29 8.48 10.41
C PHE A 169 -3.94 8.34 11.90
N SER A 170 -4.93 8.43 12.80
CA SER A 170 -4.76 8.07 14.21
C SER A 170 -4.70 6.55 14.46
N LEU A 171 -5.08 5.73 13.46
CA LEU A 171 -5.09 4.27 13.55
C LEU A 171 -3.77 3.66 13.08
N ASP A 172 -3.46 2.46 13.57
CA ASP A 172 -2.47 1.61 12.90
C ASP A 172 -2.95 1.20 11.50
N LEU A 173 -2.00 0.73 10.69
CA LEU A 173 -2.24 0.44 9.27
C LEU A 173 -3.37 -0.58 9.06
N ASP A 174 -3.45 -1.62 9.89
CA ASP A 174 -4.42 -2.70 9.68
C ASP A 174 -5.83 -2.25 10.06
N HIS A 175 -5.99 -1.48 11.14
CA HIS A 175 -7.27 -0.86 11.49
C HIS A 175 -7.71 0.21 10.47
N LEU A 176 -6.77 0.99 9.93
CA LEU A 176 -7.06 1.94 8.85
C LEU A 176 -7.58 1.21 7.61
N VAL A 177 -6.84 0.20 7.14
CA VAL A 177 -7.20 -0.54 5.92
C VAL A 177 -8.50 -1.31 6.12
N LYS A 178 -8.72 -1.90 7.30
CA LYS A 178 -10.01 -2.53 7.65
C LYS A 178 -11.16 -1.55 7.49
N THR A 179 -11.00 -0.32 8.01
CA THR A 179 -12.03 0.72 7.95
C THR A 179 -12.35 1.05 6.49
N VAL A 180 -11.34 1.38 5.70
CA VAL A 180 -11.50 1.73 4.28
C VAL A 180 -12.09 0.59 3.45
N LEU A 181 -11.61 -0.64 3.65
CA LEU A 181 -12.11 -1.83 2.96
C LEU A 181 -13.57 -2.14 3.32
N SER A 182 -13.94 -1.99 4.59
CA SER A 182 -15.32 -2.21 5.05
C SER A 182 -16.28 -1.18 4.45
N GLU A 183 -15.87 0.08 4.39
CA GLU A 183 -16.62 1.15 3.73
C GLU A 183 -16.75 0.90 2.22
N ALA A 184 -15.67 0.47 1.55
CA ALA A 184 -15.69 0.11 0.13
C ALA A 184 -16.65 -1.06 -0.17
N ILE A 185 -16.62 -2.12 0.64
CA ILE A 185 -17.54 -3.26 0.52
C ILE A 185 -19.00 -2.81 0.74
N SER A 186 -19.23 -1.95 1.74
CA SER A 186 -20.56 -1.45 2.05
C SER A 186 -21.13 -0.62 0.90
N TYR A 187 -20.31 0.26 0.32
CA TYR A 187 -20.68 1.02 -0.88
C TYR A 187 -21.07 0.13 -2.06
N VAL A 188 -20.29 -0.93 -2.34
CA VAL A 188 -20.60 -1.88 -3.42
C VAL A 188 -21.95 -2.58 -3.18
N LYS A 189 -22.23 -3.00 -1.93
CA LYS A 189 -23.50 -3.60 -1.53
C LYS A 189 -24.68 -2.63 -1.67
N GLU A 190 -24.53 -1.38 -1.23
CA GLU A 190 -25.55 -0.34 -1.36
C GLU A 190 -25.91 -0.05 -2.82
N LYS A 191 -24.92 -0.13 -3.72
CA LYS A 191 -25.12 -0.02 -5.17
C LYS A 191 -25.69 -1.28 -5.82
N LYS A 192 -25.99 -2.33 -5.04
CA LYS A 192 -26.52 -3.63 -5.50
C LYS A 192 -25.60 -4.36 -6.49
N TYR A 193 -24.29 -4.07 -6.45
CA TYR A 193 -23.29 -4.80 -7.21
C TYR A 193 -22.80 -6.02 -6.43
N ALA A 194 -22.31 -7.04 -7.15
CA ALA A 194 -21.66 -8.18 -6.52
C ALA A 194 -20.33 -7.75 -5.90
N VAL A 195 -20.11 -8.11 -4.63
CA VAL A 195 -18.84 -7.88 -3.95
C VAL A 195 -17.83 -8.91 -4.44
N SER A 196 -16.62 -8.49 -4.79
CA SER A 196 -15.56 -9.42 -5.18
C SER A 196 -15.24 -10.37 -4.02
N PRO A 197 -15.19 -11.71 -4.26
CA PRO A 197 -14.71 -12.67 -3.26
C PRO A 197 -13.31 -12.32 -2.73
N GLN A 198 -12.46 -11.70 -3.55
CA GLN A 198 -11.12 -11.26 -3.17
C GLN A 198 -11.17 -10.20 -2.05
N SER A 199 -12.05 -9.21 -2.17
CA SER A 199 -12.20 -8.16 -1.14
C SER A 199 -12.73 -8.74 0.17
N ILE A 200 -13.62 -9.74 0.11
CA ILE A 200 -14.12 -10.45 1.31
C ILE A 200 -12.99 -11.24 1.97
N ALA A 201 -12.20 -11.98 1.19
CA ALA A 201 -11.05 -12.72 1.70
C ALA A 201 -10.00 -11.78 2.33
N PHE A 202 -9.74 -10.64 1.70
CA PHE A 202 -8.82 -9.63 2.21
C PHE A 202 -9.30 -9.05 3.54
N LEU A 203 -10.60 -8.74 3.66
CA LEU A 203 -11.18 -8.26 4.92
C LEU A 203 -11.02 -9.28 6.02
N LYS A 204 -11.38 -10.54 5.75
CA LYS A 204 -11.24 -11.63 6.72
C LYS A 204 -9.80 -11.78 7.19
N LYS A 205 -8.83 -11.70 6.28
CA LYS A 205 -7.40 -11.79 6.60
C LYS A 205 -6.96 -10.66 7.54
N ILE A 206 -7.36 -9.42 7.27
CA ILE A 206 -7.04 -8.28 8.15
C ILE A 206 -7.65 -8.47 9.54
N GLU A 207 -8.88 -8.98 9.63
CA GLU A 207 -9.52 -9.25 10.92
C GLU A 207 -8.80 -10.35 11.72
N GLU A 208 -8.32 -11.39 11.03
CA GLU A 208 -7.50 -12.44 11.63
C GLU A 208 -6.16 -11.89 12.14
N ASP A 209 -5.49 -11.02 11.37
CA ASP A 209 -4.23 -10.38 11.74
C ASP A 209 -4.39 -9.49 12.99
N ILE A 210 -5.41 -8.62 13.00
CA ILE A 210 -5.76 -7.79 14.16
C ILE A 210 -6.07 -8.65 15.40
N ALA A 211 -6.82 -9.74 15.24
CA ALA A 211 -7.15 -10.63 16.35
C ALA A 211 -5.90 -11.36 16.91
N ALA A 212 -4.96 -11.73 16.03
CA ALA A 212 -3.70 -12.35 16.43
C ALA A 212 -2.81 -11.38 17.22
N GLU A 213 -2.69 -10.13 16.76
CA GLU A 213 -1.92 -9.08 17.45
C GLU A 213 -2.49 -8.78 18.85
N ASN A 214 -3.81 -8.65 18.96
CA ASN A 214 -4.48 -8.43 20.25
C ASN A 214 -4.24 -9.57 21.25
N LYS A 215 -4.29 -10.82 20.78
CA LYS A 215 -3.97 -12.00 21.62
C LYS A 215 -2.51 -11.99 22.06
N PHE A 216 -1.59 -11.60 21.18
CA PHE A 216 -0.17 -11.51 21.50
C PHE A 216 0.10 -10.41 22.55
N ALA A 217 -0.50 -9.22 22.39
CA ALA A 217 -0.40 -8.12 23.35
C ALA A 217 -0.94 -8.52 24.73
N ALA A 218 -2.10 -9.19 24.78
CA ALA A 218 -2.70 -9.67 26.02
C ALA A 218 -1.82 -10.69 26.76
N LYS A 219 -1.17 -11.62 26.04
CA LYS A 219 -0.22 -12.58 26.62
C LYS A 219 1.00 -11.88 27.22
N LYS A 220 1.60 -10.94 26.49
CA LYS A 220 2.78 -10.19 26.95
C LYS A 220 2.48 -9.38 28.22
N ASN A 221 1.30 -8.78 28.31
CA ASN A 221 0.87 -8.05 29.50
C ASN A 221 0.67 -8.98 30.72
N ASN A 222 0.15 -10.19 30.51
CA ASN A 222 -0.01 -11.17 31.59
C ASN A 222 1.32 -11.76 32.08
N GLU A 223 2.30 -11.99 31.18
CA GLU A 223 3.65 -12.45 31.55
C GLU A 223 4.45 -11.38 32.29
N CYS A 224 4.31 -10.10 31.91
CA CYS A 224 4.96 -9.00 32.61
C CYS A 224 4.35 -8.74 34.00
N ALA A 225 3.04 -8.99 34.16
CA ALA A 225 2.32 -8.88 35.44
C ALA A 225 2.61 -10.05 36.41
N SER A 226 3.00 -11.23 35.90
CA SER A 226 3.42 -12.35 36.75
C SER A 226 4.88 -12.26 37.18
N ALA A 227 5.76 -11.66 36.35
CA ALA A 227 7.17 -11.42 36.69
C ALA A 227 7.37 -10.36 37.80
N SER A 228 6.50 -9.34 37.88
CA SER A 228 6.56 -8.28 38.90
C SER A 228 6.08 -8.71 40.30
N LYS A 229 5.47 -9.89 40.43
CA LYS A 229 5.05 -10.47 41.72
C LYS A 229 6.12 -11.39 42.36
N GLY A 230 7.26 -11.61 41.69
CA GLY A 230 8.32 -12.53 42.13
C GLY A 230 9.48 -11.92 42.92
N SER A 231 9.58 -10.58 43.02
CA SER A 231 10.74 -9.88 43.61
C SER A 231 10.44 -9.21 44.96
N GLY A 232 9.69 -9.89 45.83
CA GLY A 232 9.30 -9.36 47.14
C GLY A 232 9.47 -10.36 48.28
N LYS A 233 10.70 -10.81 48.57
CA LYS A 233 11.09 -11.44 49.84
C LYS A 233 12.61 -11.43 50.03
N LEU A 234 13.15 -10.27 50.39
CA LEU A 234 14.41 -10.18 51.13
C LEU A 234 14.04 -9.67 52.52
N THR A 235 13.75 -10.60 53.43
CA THR A 235 13.55 -10.31 54.85
C THR A 235 14.90 -10.00 55.46
N ALA A 236 15.09 -8.76 55.88
CA ALA A 236 16.22 -8.32 56.68
C ALA A 236 16.18 -9.01 58.05
N HIS A 237 17.18 -9.83 58.34
CA HIS A 237 17.56 -10.18 59.71
C HIS A 237 18.65 -9.19 60.13
N TYR A 238 18.31 -8.25 61.01
CA TYR A 238 19.28 -7.54 61.82
C TYR A 238 19.20 -8.09 63.25
N ALA A 239 20.39 -8.34 63.79
CA ALA A 239 20.68 -8.95 65.09
C ALA A 239 20.21 -8.11 66.28
#